data_AF-A0A4Q9M789-F1
#
_entry.id   AF-A0A4Q9M789-F1
#
_cell.length_a   1.000
_cell.length_b   1.000
_cell.length_c   1.000
_cell.angle_alpha   90.00
_cell.angle_beta   90.00
_cell.angle_gamma   90.00
#
_symmetry.space_group_name_H-M   'P 1'
#
loop_
_entity.id
_entity.type
_entity.pdbx_description
1 polymer ?
#
loop_
_entity_poly.entity_id
_entity_poly.type
_entity_poly.pdbx_seq_one_letter_code
_entity_poly.pdbx_strand_id
1 'polypeptide(L)'
;MTELAADTAPFGTPVMASLPRQPSDSPHRADTVVSMLRSVTLDTYFHRAALRNICTQRSPVDDFLPQASEIIPGLYVSDLYTATSPATLQQLGITHVVSVVRRPRHRYPPSIAHLCVPVEDKSEESLLAFLDDAVRWIAHARAQAGSRVLVHCVWGMSRSASVVAAFLISTLRLSLDDALRVLRARRRVARPNPGFAAQLRIYERVARLRERAQAAIADRERSSEFDVSREMDMLALQDAAAMQPTYGRVEET
;
A
#
# COMPACT_ATOMS: atom_id res chain seq x y z
N MET A 1 -2.51 -8.22 -71.65
CA MET A 1 -1.47 -9.25 -71.44
C MET A 1 -0.64 -8.76 -70.27
N THR A 2 -0.82 -9.20 -69.03
CA THR A 2 -1.30 -10.50 -68.53
C THR A 2 -1.79 -10.31 -67.08
N GLU A 3 -2.79 -11.13 -66.73
CA GLU A 3 -3.42 -11.47 -65.43
C GLU A 3 -2.51 -11.45 -64.19
N LEU A 4 -2.94 -11.00 -62.99
CA LEU A 4 -3.96 -11.49 -62.04
C LEU A 4 -3.31 -12.32 -60.92
N ALA A 5 -3.39 -11.84 -59.67
CA ALA A 5 -3.71 -12.64 -58.49
C ALA A 5 -3.84 -11.72 -57.27
N ALA A 6 -5.06 -11.63 -56.75
CA ALA A 6 -5.35 -11.20 -55.39
C ALA A 6 -4.90 -12.30 -54.42
N ASP A 7 -4.39 -11.92 -53.26
CA ASP A 7 -4.66 -12.72 -52.06
C ASP A 7 -4.70 -11.87 -50.80
N THR A 8 -5.50 -12.37 -49.87
CA THR A 8 -6.20 -11.72 -48.79
C THR A 8 -5.38 -11.79 -47.51
N ALA A 9 -5.60 -10.85 -46.57
CA ALA A 9 -4.88 -10.68 -45.32
C ALA A 9 -4.87 -11.93 -44.38
N PRO A 10 -4.04 -11.95 -43.31
CA PRO A 10 -4.53 -11.32 -42.09
C PRO A 10 -3.48 -10.60 -41.23
N PHE A 11 -4.01 -9.71 -40.39
CA PHE A 11 -3.38 -9.07 -39.24
C PHE A 11 -2.49 -10.03 -38.43
N GLY A 12 -1.18 -9.85 -38.55
CA GLY A 12 -0.19 -10.40 -37.62
C GLY A 12 0.23 -9.30 -36.65
N THR A 13 -0.25 -9.37 -35.41
CA THR A 13 0.29 -8.61 -34.29
C THR A 13 1.80 -8.83 -34.18
N PRO A 14 2.64 -7.80 -33.99
CA PRO A 14 4.03 -8.04 -33.63
C PRO A 14 4.04 -8.61 -32.20
N VAL A 15 4.41 -9.88 -32.10
CA VAL A 15 4.80 -10.53 -30.86
C VAL A 15 5.90 -9.68 -30.24
N MET A 16 5.56 -8.94 -29.18
CA MET A 16 6.51 -8.29 -28.30
C MET A 16 7.42 -9.39 -27.76
N ALA A 17 8.60 -9.50 -28.36
CA ALA A 17 9.70 -10.27 -27.83
C ALA A 17 9.89 -9.82 -26.38
N SER A 18 9.67 -10.77 -25.47
CA SER A 18 9.79 -10.59 -24.04
C SER A 18 11.25 -10.30 -23.73
N LEU A 19 11.59 -9.01 -23.64
CA LEU A 19 12.85 -8.57 -23.07
C LEU A 19 12.98 -9.21 -21.66
N PRO A 20 14.12 -9.83 -21.33
CA PRO A 20 14.33 -10.32 -19.98
C PRO A 20 14.22 -9.14 -19.03
N ARG A 21 13.26 -9.21 -18.09
CA ARG A 21 13.15 -8.26 -16.98
C ARG A 21 14.49 -8.27 -16.26
N GLN A 22 15.23 -7.17 -16.35
CA GLN A 22 16.38 -6.92 -15.51
C GLN A 22 15.96 -7.16 -14.05
N PRO A 23 16.80 -7.82 -13.22
CA PRO A 23 16.49 -7.98 -11.81
C PRO A 23 16.26 -6.58 -11.23
N SER A 24 15.15 -6.43 -10.49
CA SER A 24 14.81 -5.18 -9.85
C SER A 24 16.00 -4.72 -9.00
N ASP A 25 16.65 -3.64 -9.41
CA ASP A 25 17.59 -2.89 -8.57
C ASP A 25 16.80 -2.25 -7.43
N SER A 26 16.38 -3.07 -6.47
CA SER A 26 16.11 -2.59 -5.13
C SER A 26 17.43 -2.02 -4.61
N PRO A 27 17.46 -0.77 -4.10
CA PRO A 27 18.69 -0.12 -3.70
C PRO A 27 19.19 -0.73 -2.38
N HIS A 28 19.84 -1.89 -2.47
CA HIS A 28 20.55 -2.55 -1.37
C HIS A 28 21.86 -1.83 -0.99
N ARG A 29 22.21 -0.71 -1.66
CA ARG A 29 23.55 -0.10 -1.60
C ARG A 29 23.64 1.30 -0.98
N ALA A 30 22.55 1.86 -0.46
CA ALA A 30 22.55 3.26 -0.01
C ALA A 30 23.44 3.55 1.22
N ASP A 31 23.81 2.54 2.04
CA ASP A 31 24.40 2.78 3.36
C ASP A 31 25.69 1.98 3.65
N THR A 32 26.74 2.26 2.86
CA THR A 32 28.12 1.80 3.12
C THR A 32 28.83 2.65 4.18
N VAL A 33 29.98 2.20 4.69
CA VAL A 33 30.88 3.00 5.59
C VAL A 33 31.18 4.38 4.99
N VAL A 34 31.21 4.48 3.67
CA VAL A 34 31.37 5.72 2.91
C VAL A 34 30.23 6.73 3.20
N SER A 35 28.99 6.28 3.43
CA SER A 35 27.88 7.18 3.79
C SER A 35 28.04 7.81 5.18
N MET A 36 28.67 7.11 6.12
CA MET A 36 28.99 7.66 7.46
C MET A 36 30.10 8.70 7.42
N LEU A 37 31.14 8.47 6.64
CA LEU A 37 32.25 9.43 6.51
C LEU A 37 31.83 10.72 5.80
N ARG A 38 30.70 10.72 5.08
CA ARG A 38 30.12 11.88 4.41
C ARG A 38 29.22 12.75 5.29
N SER A 39 29.12 12.47 6.59
CA SER A 39 28.37 13.32 7.53
C SER A 39 28.86 14.77 7.45
N VAL A 40 27.91 15.69 7.27
CA VAL A 40 28.18 17.12 7.06
C VAL A 40 28.73 17.79 8.34
N THR A 41 28.44 17.22 9.51
CA THR A 41 28.92 17.72 10.81
C THR A 41 29.39 16.60 11.74
N LEU A 42 30.24 16.92 12.72
CA LEU A 42 30.68 15.97 13.75
C LEU A 42 29.52 15.40 14.58
N ASP A 43 28.55 16.24 14.95
CA ASP A 43 27.37 15.81 15.71
C ASP A 43 26.54 14.80 14.90
N THR A 44 26.30 15.08 13.62
CA THR A 44 25.58 14.16 12.73
C THR A 44 26.35 12.86 12.50
N TYR A 45 27.70 12.90 12.48
CA TYR A 45 28.53 11.71 12.46
C TYR A 45 28.33 10.83 13.70
N PHE A 46 28.52 11.38 14.90
CA PHE A 46 28.40 10.59 16.13
C PHE A 46 26.97 10.08 16.35
N HIS A 47 25.96 10.89 16.01
CA HIS A 47 24.57 10.48 16.03
C HIS A 47 24.33 9.27 15.12
N ARG A 48 24.82 9.33 13.86
CA ARG A 48 24.70 8.20 12.93
C ARG A 48 25.47 6.97 13.40
N ALA A 49 26.70 7.13 13.90
CA ALA A 49 27.48 6.02 14.42
C ALA A 49 26.76 5.32 15.59
N ALA A 50 26.15 6.09 16.50
CA ALA A 50 25.35 5.55 17.60
C ALA A 50 24.11 4.79 17.09
N LEU A 51 23.36 5.36 16.14
CA LEU A 51 22.21 4.70 15.53
C LEU A 51 22.59 3.39 14.84
N ARG A 52 23.75 3.35 14.16
CA ARG A 52 24.24 2.11 13.52
C ARG A 52 24.45 1.02 14.56
N ASN A 53 25.11 1.32 15.67
CA ASN A 53 25.33 0.36 16.75
C ASN A 53 24.00 -0.12 17.36
N ILE A 54 22.96 0.73 17.37
CA ILE A 54 21.61 0.38 17.80
C ILE A 54 20.86 -0.45 16.74
N CYS A 55 21.21 -0.38 15.46
CA CYS A 55 20.46 -1.01 14.36
C CYS A 55 21.18 -2.23 13.74
N THR A 56 22.42 -2.52 14.13
CA THR A 56 23.15 -3.73 13.72
C THR A 56 23.47 -4.61 14.94
N GLN A 57 22.91 -5.83 15.02
CA GLN A 57 23.38 -6.84 15.98
C GLN A 57 24.62 -7.54 15.43
N ARG A 58 25.51 -8.04 16.29
CA ARG A 58 26.77 -8.73 15.95
C ARG A 58 26.59 -10.10 15.24
N SER A 59 25.38 -10.46 14.80
CA SER A 59 25.09 -11.77 14.21
C SER A 59 25.09 -11.72 12.67
N PRO A 60 25.75 -12.68 11.98
CA PRO A 60 26.10 -12.58 10.56
C PRO A 60 24.99 -13.09 9.64
N VAL A 61 23.81 -12.50 9.71
CA VAL A 61 22.84 -12.60 8.61
C VAL A 61 22.73 -11.22 7.97
N ASP A 62 23.06 -11.13 6.68
CA ASP A 62 23.19 -9.89 5.89
C ASP A 62 21.92 -9.00 5.88
N ASP A 63 20.81 -9.47 6.45
CA ASP A 63 19.53 -8.77 6.54
C ASP A 63 19.42 -7.75 7.68
N PHE A 64 20.44 -7.62 8.53
CA PHE A 64 20.53 -6.54 9.55
C PHE A 64 21.35 -5.33 9.08
N LEU A 65 21.85 -5.34 7.85
CA LEU A 65 22.48 -4.15 7.30
C LEU A 65 21.43 -3.05 7.14
N PRO A 66 21.76 -1.79 7.49
CA PRO A 66 20.82 -0.69 7.33
C PRO A 66 20.40 -0.59 5.87
N GLN A 67 19.11 -0.80 5.64
CA GLN A 67 18.54 -0.83 4.31
C GLN A 67 17.03 -0.54 4.37
N ALA A 68 16.55 0.18 3.35
CA ALA A 68 15.15 0.23 2.98
C ALA A 68 14.80 -0.86 1.96
N SER A 69 13.78 -1.65 2.27
CA SER A 69 13.25 -2.69 1.40
C SER A 69 11.93 -2.22 0.80
N GLU A 70 11.84 -2.17 -0.53
CA GLU A 70 10.56 -1.91 -1.20
C GLU A 70 9.68 -3.17 -1.18
N ILE A 71 8.60 -3.10 -0.40
CA ILE A 71 7.69 -4.23 -0.20
C ILE A 71 6.74 -4.36 -1.39
N ILE A 72 6.14 -3.23 -1.77
CA ILE A 72 5.32 -3.04 -2.96
C ILE A 72 5.65 -1.66 -3.55
N PRO A 73 5.34 -1.39 -4.83
CA PRO A 73 5.72 -0.12 -5.47
C PRO A 73 5.32 1.10 -4.63
N GLY A 74 6.32 1.91 -4.26
CA GLY A 74 6.14 3.12 -3.47
C GLY A 74 5.95 2.94 -1.96
N LEU A 75 6.00 1.70 -1.42
CA LEU A 75 5.92 1.42 0.02
C LEU A 75 7.15 0.66 0.51
N TYR A 76 7.88 1.30 1.42
CA TYR A 76 9.17 0.84 1.90
C TYR A 76 9.12 0.51 3.39
N VAL A 77 9.93 -0.46 3.82
CA VAL A 77 10.20 -0.75 5.24
C VAL A 77 11.68 -0.61 5.53
N SER A 78 12.03 0.04 6.64
CA SER A 78 13.43 0.17 7.07
C SER A 78 13.60 0.19 8.59
N ASP A 79 14.86 0.19 9.02
CA ASP A 79 15.32 0.49 10.37
C ASP A 79 15.45 2.01 10.62
N LEU A 80 15.70 2.40 11.88
CA LEU A 80 15.78 3.81 12.28
C LEU A 80 17.00 4.52 11.68
N TYR A 81 18.13 3.83 11.54
CA TYR A 81 19.34 4.42 10.96
C TYR A 81 19.09 4.83 9.51
N THR A 82 18.50 3.93 8.72
CA THR A 82 18.15 4.21 7.32
C THR A 82 17.10 5.31 7.23
N ALA A 83 16.05 5.25 8.05
CA ALA A 83 14.97 6.23 8.01
C ALA A 83 15.42 7.64 8.35
N THR A 84 16.47 7.80 9.16
CA THR A 84 16.99 9.12 9.58
C THR A 84 18.10 9.64 8.66
N SER A 85 18.36 8.96 7.54
CA SER A 85 19.39 9.33 6.57
C SER A 85 18.85 10.26 5.48
N PRO A 86 19.19 11.57 5.47
CA PRO A 86 18.65 12.49 4.46
C PRO A 86 19.02 12.09 3.03
N ALA A 87 20.26 11.62 2.83
CA ALA A 87 20.72 11.13 1.53
C ALA A 87 19.91 9.94 1.05
N THR A 88 19.63 8.97 1.93
CA THR A 88 18.83 7.78 1.58
C THR A 88 17.38 8.16 1.30
N LEU A 89 16.77 9.02 2.13
CA LEU A 89 15.41 9.52 1.90
C LEU A 89 15.30 10.25 0.56
N GLN A 90 16.27 11.10 0.24
CA GLN A 90 16.31 11.85 -1.03
C GLN A 90 16.51 10.91 -2.23
N GLN A 91 17.46 9.99 -2.15
CA GLN A 91 17.74 9.02 -3.21
C GLN A 91 16.53 8.13 -3.52
N LEU A 92 15.79 7.72 -2.49
CA LEU A 92 14.58 6.94 -2.63
C LEU A 92 13.36 7.78 -3.03
N GLY A 93 13.47 9.11 -3.01
CA GLY A 93 12.35 10.02 -3.26
C GLY A 93 11.25 9.91 -2.20
N ILE A 94 11.60 9.65 -0.93
CA ILE A 94 10.61 9.50 0.14
C ILE A 94 9.92 10.83 0.41
N THR A 95 8.59 10.79 0.37
CA THR A 95 7.70 11.94 0.58
C THR A 95 6.96 11.85 1.92
N HIS A 96 6.77 10.63 2.42
CA HIS A 96 5.94 10.32 3.57
C HIS A 96 6.67 9.34 4.48
N VAL A 97 6.69 9.57 5.79
CA VAL A 97 7.33 8.66 6.76
C VAL A 97 6.39 8.29 7.90
N VAL A 98 6.26 7.00 8.20
CA VAL A 98 5.56 6.49 9.37
C VAL A 98 6.60 5.97 10.38
N SER A 99 6.69 6.64 11.52
CA SER A 99 7.58 6.30 12.64
C SER A 99 6.83 5.48 13.68
N VAL A 100 7.10 4.16 13.72
CA VAL A 100 6.49 3.25 14.70
C VAL A 100 7.43 3.08 15.89
N VAL A 101 7.57 4.16 16.66
CA VAL A 101 8.45 4.26 17.84
C VAL A 101 7.83 5.19 18.88
N ARG A 102 7.93 4.83 20.18
CA ARG A 102 7.33 5.60 21.29
C ARG A 102 7.72 7.09 21.34
N ARG A 103 8.98 7.41 21.07
CA ARG A 103 9.49 8.80 21.09
C ARG A 103 10.51 9.01 19.96
N PRO A 104 10.08 9.42 18.76
CA PRO A 104 11.03 9.76 17.70
C PRO A 104 11.83 10.99 18.14
N ARG A 105 13.16 10.87 18.20
CA ARG A 105 14.06 12.01 18.50
C ARG A 105 14.48 12.76 17.24
N HIS A 106 14.36 12.13 16.09
CA HIS A 106 14.71 12.72 14.80
C HIS A 106 13.55 13.58 14.26
N ARG A 107 13.89 14.67 13.59
CA ARG A 107 12.93 15.52 12.87
C ARG A 107 13.19 15.39 11.39
N TYR A 108 12.14 15.04 10.65
CA TYR A 108 12.19 15.00 9.20
C TYR A 108 12.19 16.42 8.60
N PRO A 109 12.76 16.61 7.41
CA PRO A 109 12.61 17.85 6.65
C PRO A 109 11.13 18.25 6.50
N PRO A 110 10.79 19.56 6.46
CA PRO A 110 9.41 20.01 6.30
C PRO A 110 8.72 19.52 5.02
N SER A 111 9.51 19.16 4.00
CA SER A 111 9.03 18.58 2.75
C SER A 111 8.53 17.13 2.87
N ILE A 112 8.76 16.47 4.01
CA ILE A 112 8.36 15.09 4.27
C ILE A 112 7.22 15.09 5.28
N ALA A 113 6.04 14.68 4.84
CA ALA A 113 4.91 14.44 5.72
C ALA A 113 5.20 13.24 6.63
N HIS A 114 4.87 13.33 7.91
CA HIS A 114 5.18 12.26 8.84
C HIS A 114 4.05 11.94 9.81
N LEU A 115 3.91 10.65 10.12
CA LEU A 115 2.99 10.12 11.13
C LEU A 115 3.82 9.39 12.21
N CYS A 116 3.52 9.64 13.47
CA CYS A 116 4.11 8.91 14.59
C CYS A 116 3.09 7.95 15.20
N VAL A 117 3.46 6.68 15.31
CA VAL A 117 2.71 5.64 16.04
C VAL A 117 3.51 5.30 17.31
N PRO A 118 3.12 5.84 18.47
CA PRO A 118 3.97 5.86 19.66
C PRO A 118 3.93 4.56 20.47
N VAL A 119 4.46 3.47 19.89
CA VAL A 119 4.45 2.12 20.50
C VAL A 119 5.86 1.59 20.79
N GLU A 120 5.99 0.79 21.86
CA GLU A 120 7.18 -0.02 22.13
C GLU A 120 7.11 -1.40 21.48
N ASP A 121 8.24 -2.11 21.40
CA ASP A 121 8.28 -3.46 20.80
C ASP A 121 8.05 -4.56 21.84
N LYS A 122 6.94 -4.44 22.56
CA LYS A 122 6.56 -5.38 23.61
C LYS A 122 5.26 -6.09 23.24
N SER A 123 5.09 -7.32 23.69
CA SER A 123 3.91 -8.12 23.35
C SER A 123 2.63 -7.56 23.99
N GLU A 124 2.77 -6.82 25.08
CA GLU A 124 1.66 -6.21 25.84
C GLU A 124 1.22 -4.85 25.28
N GLU A 125 1.99 -4.25 24.36
CA GLU A 125 1.68 -2.95 23.78
C GLU A 125 0.48 -3.05 22.83
N SER A 126 -0.44 -2.09 22.93
CA SER A 126 -1.64 -2.04 22.09
C SER A 126 -1.33 -1.37 20.75
N LEU A 127 -0.78 -2.14 19.80
CA LEU A 127 -0.60 -1.68 18.42
C LEU A 127 -1.94 -1.60 17.68
N LEU A 128 -2.86 -2.52 17.97
CA LEU A 128 -4.16 -2.66 17.32
C LEU A 128 -4.95 -1.35 17.29
N ALA A 129 -4.89 -0.57 18.38
CA ALA A 129 -5.58 0.71 18.51
C ALA A 129 -5.14 1.76 17.47
N PHE A 130 -3.94 1.63 16.91
CA PHE A 130 -3.37 2.58 15.95
C PHE A 130 -3.43 2.10 14.50
N LEU A 131 -3.77 0.82 14.26
CA LEU A 131 -3.64 0.22 12.94
C LEU A 131 -4.59 0.88 11.92
N ASP A 132 -5.84 1.13 12.28
CA ASP A 132 -6.80 1.74 11.35
C ASP A 132 -6.36 3.13 10.87
N ASP A 133 -5.89 3.97 11.79
CA ASP A 133 -5.44 5.32 11.46
C ASP A 133 -4.13 5.29 10.65
N ALA A 134 -3.19 4.42 11.02
CA ALA A 134 -1.95 4.26 10.27
C ALA A 134 -2.20 3.74 8.85
N VAL A 135 -3.07 2.74 8.69
CA VAL A 135 -3.44 2.19 7.38
C VAL A 135 -4.13 3.25 6.53
N ARG A 136 -5.09 4.00 7.10
CA ARG A 136 -5.79 5.09 6.40
C ARG A 136 -4.82 6.17 5.95
N TRP A 137 -3.87 6.55 6.80
CA TRP A 137 -2.86 7.56 6.47
C TRP A 137 -1.94 7.08 5.34
N ILE A 138 -1.47 5.83 5.39
CA ILE A 138 -0.64 5.24 4.32
C ILE A 138 -1.42 5.17 3.01
N ALA A 139 -2.69 4.73 3.05
CA ALA A 139 -3.54 4.67 1.86
C ALA A 139 -3.75 6.04 1.23
N HIS A 140 -4.05 7.06 2.05
CA HIS A 140 -4.19 8.44 1.60
C HIS A 140 -2.89 8.99 0.99
N ALA A 141 -1.75 8.77 1.65
CA ALA A 141 -0.45 9.18 1.12
C ALA A 141 -0.19 8.56 -0.26
N ARG A 142 -0.44 7.24 -0.42
CA ARG A 142 -0.21 6.50 -1.67
C ARG A 142 -1.17 6.85 -2.80
N ALA A 143 -2.30 7.49 -2.51
CA ALA A 143 -3.22 7.99 -3.54
C ALA A 143 -2.66 9.22 -4.28
N GLN A 144 -1.66 9.90 -3.71
CA GLN A 144 -1.02 11.06 -4.32
C GLN A 144 -0.01 10.63 -5.39
N ALA A 145 -0.09 11.26 -6.57
CA ALA A 145 0.80 10.94 -7.69
C ALA A 145 2.28 11.14 -7.31
N GLY A 146 3.10 10.13 -7.61
CA GLY A 146 4.55 10.16 -7.36
C GLY A 146 4.95 10.00 -5.88
N SER A 147 4.00 9.78 -4.96
CA SER A 147 4.32 9.64 -3.55
C SER A 147 5.02 8.31 -3.25
N ARG A 148 5.92 8.37 -2.26
CA ARG A 148 6.63 7.22 -1.73
C ARG A 148 6.63 7.28 -0.21
N VAL A 149 6.19 6.18 0.41
CA VAL A 149 5.97 6.05 1.85
C VAL A 149 7.02 5.12 2.45
N LEU A 150 7.67 5.56 3.51
CA LEU A 150 8.61 4.75 4.30
C LEU A 150 8.01 4.47 5.69
N VAL A 151 7.86 3.20 6.05
CA VAL A 151 7.46 2.79 7.40
C VAL A 151 8.68 2.23 8.13
N HIS A 152 9.01 2.78 9.29
CA HIS A 152 10.19 2.35 10.03
C HIS A 152 9.91 2.17 11.52
N CYS A 153 10.75 1.36 12.16
CA CYS A 153 10.85 1.29 13.62
C CYS A 153 12.33 1.36 14.01
N VAL A 154 12.76 0.75 15.11
CA VAL A 154 14.19 0.71 15.46
C VAL A 154 14.95 -0.23 14.51
N TRP A 155 14.50 -1.48 14.38
CA TRP A 155 15.21 -2.52 13.63
C TRP A 155 14.56 -2.86 12.28
N GLY A 156 13.41 -2.27 11.98
CA GLY A 156 12.61 -2.65 10.81
C GLY A 156 12.08 -4.09 10.85
N MET A 157 11.97 -4.70 12.03
CA MET A 157 11.68 -6.14 12.20
C MET A 157 10.24 -6.42 12.61
N SER A 158 9.79 -5.83 13.72
CA SER A 158 8.51 -6.17 14.36
C SER A 158 7.48 -5.07 14.14
N ARG A 159 7.57 -3.95 14.88
CA ARG A 159 6.62 -2.81 14.81
C ARG A 159 6.26 -2.32 13.40
N SER A 160 7.26 -1.93 12.60
CA SER A 160 7.01 -1.43 11.24
C SER A 160 6.48 -2.51 10.30
N ALA A 161 6.98 -3.74 10.43
CA ALA A 161 6.46 -4.88 9.69
C ALA A 161 5.00 -5.16 10.03
N SER A 162 4.60 -5.02 11.30
CA SER A 162 3.20 -5.17 11.72
C SER A 162 2.29 -4.12 11.09
N VAL A 163 2.69 -2.85 11.07
CA VAL A 163 1.90 -1.77 10.43
C VAL A 163 1.76 -2.02 8.93
N VAL A 164 2.83 -2.42 8.24
CA VAL A 164 2.74 -2.75 6.81
C VAL A 164 1.92 -4.01 6.57
N ALA A 165 2.01 -5.02 7.43
CA ALA A 165 1.17 -6.22 7.33
C ALA A 165 -0.32 -5.84 7.44
N ALA A 166 -0.69 -4.98 8.41
CA ALA A 166 -2.06 -4.47 8.54
C ALA A 166 -2.52 -3.73 7.27
N PHE A 167 -1.65 -2.91 6.68
CA PHE A 167 -1.93 -2.22 5.42
C PHE A 167 -2.19 -3.22 4.27
N LEU A 168 -1.35 -4.24 4.12
CA LEU A 168 -1.53 -5.27 3.10
C LEU A 168 -2.83 -6.07 3.30
N ILE A 169 -3.18 -6.40 4.55
CA ILE A 169 -4.42 -7.10 4.91
C ILE A 169 -5.65 -6.28 4.55
N SER A 170 -5.63 -4.98 4.84
CA SER A 170 -6.76 -4.07 4.63
C SER A 170 -6.91 -3.66 3.17
N THR A 171 -5.82 -3.28 2.49
CA THR A 171 -5.88 -2.69 1.14
C THR A 171 -5.79 -3.73 0.03
N LEU A 172 -5.00 -4.78 0.23
CA LEU A 172 -4.82 -5.85 -0.78
C LEU A 172 -5.60 -7.12 -0.43
N ARG A 173 -6.41 -7.10 0.63
CA ARG A 173 -7.23 -8.22 1.10
C ARG A 173 -6.45 -9.52 1.31
N LEU A 174 -5.17 -9.41 1.65
CA LEU A 174 -4.30 -10.55 1.93
C LEU A 174 -4.61 -11.14 3.31
N SER A 175 -4.41 -12.45 3.48
CA SER A 175 -4.35 -13.02 4.82
C SER A 175 -3.13 -12.53 5.58
N LEU A 176 -3.11 -12.65 6.92
CA LEU A 176 -1.91 -12.31 7.68
C LEU A 176 -0.68 -13.10 7.19
N ASP A 177 -0.85 -14.40 6.94
CA ASP A 177 0.25 -15.26 6.50
C ASP A 177 0.76 -14.85 5.11
N ASP A 178 -0.14 -14.48 4.19
CA ASP A 178 0.24 -13.95 2.88
C ASP A 178 0.94 -12.60 2.98
N ALA A 179 0.43 -11.69 3.79
CA ALA A 179 1.02 -10.38 4.01
C ALA A 179 2.45 -10.51 4.58
N LEU A 180 2.65 -11.40 5.55
CA LEU A 180 3.97 -11.69 6.11
C LEU A 180 4.90 -12.37 5.11
N ARG A 181 4.37 -13.21 4.21
CA ARG A 181 5.16 -13.82 3.13
C ARG A 181 5.67 -12.77 2.15
N VAL A 182 4.81 -11.84 1.71
CA VAL A 182 5.19 -10.71 0.85
C VAL A 182 6.26 -9.85 1.52
N LEU A 183 6.09 -9.52 2.81
CA LEU A 183 7.08 -8.80 3.59
C LEU A 183 8.43 -9.53 3.64
N ARG A 184 8.42 -10.81 4.03
CA ARG A 184 9.65 -11.61 4.18
C ARG A 184 10.37 -11.88 2.87
N ALA A 185 9.65 -11.93 1.74
CA ALA A 185 10.26 -12.03 0.42
C ALA A 185 11.17 -10.84 0.08
N ARG A 186 10.88 -9.66 0.64
CA ARG A 186 11.65 -8.42 0.41
C ARG A 186 12.51 -8.01 1.60
N ARG A 187 12.15 -8.46 2.80
CA ARG A 187 12.84 -8.19 4.07
C ARG A 187 12.74 -9.39 4.99
N ARG A 188 13.71 -10.32 4.88
CA ARG A 188 13.69 -11.62 5.57
C ARG A 188 13.59 -11.53 7.09
N VAL A 189 14.16 -10.48 7.68
CA VAL A 189 14.09 -10.22 9.13
C VAL A 189 12.70 -9.82 9.62
N ALA A 190 11.72 -9.56 8.73
CA ALA A 190 10.37 -9.18 9.13
C ALA A 190 9.71 -10.27 10.00
N ARG A 191 9.53 -9.94 11.28
CA ARG A 191 9.01 -10.84 12.30
C ARG A 191 8.33 -9.99 13.39
N PRO A 192 7.01 -9.73 13.28
CA PRO A 192 6.22 -9.22 14.38
C PRO A 192 6.46 -10.04 15.65
N ASN A 193 6.48 -9.37 16.79
CA ASN A 193 6.47 -10.07 18.07
C ASN A 193 5.13 -10.85 18.23
N PRO A 194 5.08 -11.84 19.15
CA PRO A 194 3.88 -12.68 19.30
C PRO A 194 2.60 -11.90 19.64
N GLY A 195 2.69 -10.86 20.46
CA GLY A 195 1.54 -10.01 20.81
C GLY A 195 0.98 -9.27 19.59
N PHE A 196 1.86 -8.68 18.77
CA PHE A 196 1.46 -8.02 17.53
C PHE A 196 0.93 -9.01 16.49
N ALA A 197 1.51 -10.21 16.38
CA ALA A 197 0.97 -11.24 15.50
C ALA A 197 -0.46 -11.63 15.90
N ALA A 198 -0.76 -11.76 17.20
CA ALA A 198 -2.11 -12.02 17.69
C ALA A 198 -3.05 -10.85 17.38
N GLN A 199 -2.62 -9.61 17.61
CA GLN A 199 -3.38 -8.41 17.28
C GLN A 199 -3.69 -8.29 15.78
N LEU A 200 -2.74 -8.65 14.91
CA LEU A 200 -2.94 -8.66 13.46
C LEU A 200 -3.95 -9.71 13.00
N ARG A 201 -4.03 -10.87 13.66
CA ARG A 201 -5.09 -11.87 13.37
C ARG A 201 -6.48 -11.35 13.74
N ILE A 202 -6.58 -10.60 14.84
CA ILE A 202 -7.82 -9.91 15.21
C ILE A 202 -8.15 -8.86 14.16
N TYR A 203 -7.17 -8.06 13.76
CA TYR A 203 -7.32 -7.03 12.72
C TYR A 203 -7.82 -7.60 11.39
N GLU A 204 -7.24 -8.70 10.93
CA GLU A 204 -7.68 -9.42 9.73
C GLU A 204 -9.15 -9.83 9.82
N ARG A 205 -9.56 -10.43 10.93
CA ARG A 205 -10.95 -10.86 11.14
C ARG A 205 -11.90 -9.67 11.07
N VAL A 206 -11.55 -8.57 11.74
CA VAL A 206 -12.35 -7.33 11.72
C VAL A 206 -12.42 -6.74 10.31
N ALA A 207 -11.30 -6.72 9.57
CA ALA A 207 -11.27 -6.24 8.19
C ALA A 207 -12.22 -7.05 7.29
N ARG A 208 -12.22 -8.38 7.39
CA ARG A 208 -13.13 -9.25 6.63
C ARG A 208 -14.60 -9.06 7.00
N LEU A 209 -14.89 -8.82 8.28
CA LEU A 209 -16.25 -8.49 8.71
C LEU A 209 -16.71 -7.14 8.13
N ARG A 210 -15.84 -6.13 8.13
CA ARG A 210 -16.13 -4.82 7.51
C ARG A 210 -16.38 -4.94 6.01
N GLU A 211 -15.57 -5.70 5.30
CA GLU A 211 -15.75 -5.96 3.86
C GLU A 211 -17.11 -6.60 3.57
N ARG A 212 -17.49 -7.64 4.33
CA ARG A 212 -18.79 -8.32 4.18
C ARG A 212 -19.96 -7.40 4.48
N ALA A 213 -19.86 -6.58 5.53
CA ALA A 213 -20.89 -5.61 5.88
C ALA A 213 -21.06 -4.56 4.78
N GLN A 214 -19.96 -4.04 4.22
CA GLN A 214 -20.00 -3.08 3.12
C GLN A 214 -20.60 -3.67 1.84
N ALA A 215 -20.26 -4.91 1.51
CA ALA A 215 -20.86 -5.60 0.37
C ALA A 215 -22.38 -5.77 0.53
N ALA A 216 -22.83 -6.19 1.72
CA ALA A 216 -24.25 -6.36 2.02
C ALA A 216 -25.03 -5.04 1.96
N ILE A 217 -24.42 -3.92 2.39
CA ILE A 217 -25.03 -2.58 2.26
C ILE A 217 -25.14 -2.19 0.78
N ALA A 218 -24.06 -2.33 0.02
CA ALA A 218 -24.04 -1.99 -1.40
C ALA A 218 -25.03 -2.84 -2.24
N ASP A 219 -25.23 -4.10 -1.86
CA ASP A 219 -26.23 -4.98 -2.51
C ASP A 219 -27.65 -4.52 -2.21
N ARG A 220 -27.94 -4.09 -0.97
CA ARG A 220 -29.26 -3.53 -0.61
C ARG A 220 -29.55 -2.23 -1.33
N GLU A 221 -28.57 -1.33 -1.42
CA GLU A 221 -28.70 -0.06 -2.13
C GLU A 221 -28.99 -0.28 -3.61
N ARG A 222 -28.24 -1.19 -4.26
CA ARG A 222 -28.49 -1.58 -5.67
C ARG A 222 -29.88 -2.16 -5.88
N SER A 223 -30.34 -3.06 -4.99
CA SER A 223 -31.68 -3.63 -5.11
C SER A 223 -32.77 -2.57 -4.95
N SER A 224 -32.61 -1.64 -4.00
CA SER A 224 -33.56 -0.54 -3.82
C SER A 224 -33.58 0.42 -5.01
N GLU A 225 -32.43 0.73 -5.60
CA GLU A 225 -32.32 1.60 -6.78
C GLU A 225 -32.95 0.93 -8.02
N PHE A 226 -32.76 -0.38 -8.16
CA PHE A 226 -33.40 -1.17 -9.22
C PHE A 226 -34.92 -1.24 -9.08
N ASP A 227 -35.43 -1.44 -7.86
CA ASP A 227 -36.88 -1.48 -7.60
C ASP A 227 -37.53 -0.13 -7.90
N VAL A 228 -36.92 0.99 -7.47
CA VAL A 228 -37.41 2.35 -7.76
C VAL A 228 -37.41 2.64 -9.26
N SER A 229 -36.34 2.28 -9.98
CA SER A 229 -36.29 2.47 -11.44
C SER A 229 -37.40 1.70 -12.15
N ARG A 230 -37.66 0.46 -11.72
CA ARG A 230 -38.70 -0.38 -12.32
C ARG A 230 -40.11 0.14 -12.06
N GLU A 231 -40.35 0.71 -10.89
CA GLU A 231 -41.62 1.34 -10.54
C GLU A 231 -41.87 2.61 -11.35
N MET A 232 -40.84 3.46 -11.53
CA MET A 232 -40.91 4.65 -12.39
C MET A 232 -41.16 4.29 -13.86
N ASP A 233 -40.49 3.27 -14.40
CA ASP A 233 -40.70 2.81 -15.77
C ASP A 233 -42.14 2.28 -15.98
N MET A 234 -42.70 1.60 -14.98
CA MET A 234 -44.07 1.10 -15.03
C MET A 234 -45.09 2.23 -15.03
N LEU A 235 -44.88 3.26 -14.21
CA LEU A 235 -45.73 4.46 -14.17
C LEU A 235 -45.68 5.22 -15.50
N ALA A 236 -44.49 5.39 -16.09
CA ALA A 236 -44.33 6.05 -17.39
C ALA A 236 -45.04 5.32 -18.54
N LEU A 237 -45.06 3.97 -18.51
CA LEU A 237 -45.81 3.17 -19.48
C LEU A 237 -47.33 3.29 -19.30
N GLN A 238 -47.83 3.42 -18.07
CA GLN A 238 -49.25 3.65 -17.81
C GLN A 238 -49.71 5.02 -18.32
N ASP A 239 -48.91 6.07 -18.11
CA ASP A 239 -49.19 7.41 -18.63
C ASP A 239 -49.18 7.44 -20.16
N ALA A 240 -48.23 6.75 -20.81
CA ALA A 240 -48.19 6.65 -22.27
C ALA A 240 -49.39 5.90 -22.85
N ALA A 241 -49.89 4.88 -22.14
CA ALA A 241 -51.09 4.14 -22.55
C ALA A 241 -52.39 4.95 -22.39
N ALA A 242 -52.44 5.88 -21.43
CA ALA A 242 -53.59 6.78 -21.24
C ALA A 242 -53.68 7.88 -22.33
N MET A 243 -52.62 8.08 -23.11
CA MET A 243 -52.50 9.16 -24.10
C MET A 243 -52.78 8.69 -25.54
N GLN A 244 -53.66 7.70 -25.73
CA GLN A 244 -54.08 7.27 -27.06
C GLN A 244 -54.94 8.35 -27.75
N PRO A 245 -54.67 8.69 -29.02
CA PRO A 245 -55.43 9.70 -29.73
C PRO A 245 -56.83 9.17 -30.02
N THR A 246 -57.85 9.89 -29.55
CA THR A 246 -59.24 9.68 -29.92
C THR A 246 -59.42 10.06 -31.40
N TYR A 247 -59.10 9.15 -32.31
CA TYR A 247 -59.44 9.33 -33.72
C TYR A 247 -60.96 9.20 -33.86
N GLY A 248 -61.60 10.33 -34.14
CA GLY A 248 -63.03 10.47 -34.26
C GLY A 248 -63.62 9.53 -35.31
N ARG A 249 -64.64 8.81 -34.89
CA ARG A 249 -65.61 8.10 -35.73
C ARG A 249 -66.27 9.14 -36.65
N VAL A 250 -65.94 9.14 -37.93
CA VAL A 250 -66.71 9.84 -38.96
C VAL A 250 -67.79 8.86 -39.43
N GLU A 251 -69.04 9.18 -39.14
CA GLU A 251 -70.20 8.38 -39.54
C GLU A 251 -70.43 8.46 -41.06
N GLU A 252 -70.72 7.31 -41.66
CA GLU A 252 -71.12 7.14 -43.06
C GLU A 252 -72.55 7.68 -43.28
N THR A 253 -72.77 8.35 -44.41
CA THR A 253 -74.09 8.63 -45.01
C THR A 253 -74.20 7.96 -46.36
#